data_AF-A0A2V7B878-F1
#
_entry.id   AF-A0A2V7B878-F1
#
_cell.length_a   1.000
_cell.length_b   1.000
_cell.length_c   1.000
_cell.angle_alpha   90.00
_cell.angle_beta   90.00
_cell.angle_gamma   90.00
#
_symmetry.space_group_name_H-M   'P 1'
#
loop_
_entity.id
_entity.type
_entity.pdbx_description
1 polymer ?
#
loop_
_entity_poly.entity_id
_entity_poly.type
_entity_poly.pdbx_seq_one_letter_code
_entity_poly.pdbx_strand_id
1 'polypeptide(L)'
;MTMHMGRHIVYWLLVLSGLPWLAARLNRRKVLVLVYHGVHAGRAEPVLNFDGMHVRARRFVRQMRYVSRRYRVVTLDRLLEPSQASTPDRPCAVITIDDGYRNIHRVAFPILKRLRLRATLFVPTGFILDGRGFWWDRLRLIVAAAQRPTLPFRIDGTERLFPIRTVEEQRLALTALSDELRRLPPPRREEALRSLATALDVPPAEGGPFAAPLTPAKIRAMAEDGVTIGSHGVSHDSYLLLNRDALAHDLTESKRQLEQWTGTRVDWLAYPHGQFSADVMQAARRAGYRGAVTTIEALNDERRDPYALRRIGVHDNMTLAHFIVATSGLRDFVLAVVAAGTRRWSRAPAPQRRGVA
;
A
#
# COMPACT_ATOMS: atom_id res chain seq x y z
N MET A 1 3.31 11.48 -23.90
CA MET A 1 4.66 11.42 -23.27
C MET A 1 5.06 12.70 -22.50
N THR A 2 4.34 13.82 -22.61
CA THR A 2 4.71 15.14 -22.06
C THR A 2 4.33 15.39 -20.58
N MET A 3 3.22 14.82 -20.09
CA MET A 3 2.75 15.08 -18.71
C MET A 3 3.60 14.42 -17.60
N HIS A 4 4.22 13.26 -17.85
CA HIS A 4 5.06 12.60 -16.84
C HIS A 4 6.38 13.33 -16.60
N MET A 5 6.98 13.91 -17.63
CA MET A 5 8.23 14.66 -17.51
C MET A 5 8.03 15.95 -16.69
N GLY A 6 6.91 16.65 -16.90
CA GLY A 6 6.56 17.86 -16.14
C GLY A 6 6.45 17.61 -14.63
N ARG A 7 5.77 16.51 -14.21
CA ARG A 7 5.66 16.16 -12.78
C ARG A 7 7.01 15.86 -12.15
N HIS A 8 7.93 15.21 -12.86
CA HIS A 8 9.26 14.91 -12.34
C HIS A 8 10.09 16.18 -12.09
N ILE A 9 10.00 17.15 -13.02
CA ILE A 9 10.67 18.46 -12.87
C ILE A 9 10.13 19.19 -11.64
N VAL A 10 8.81 19.22 -11.45
CA VAL A 10 8.18 19.85 -10.27
C VAL A 10 8.71 19.27 -8.97
N TYR A 11 8.73 17.94 -8.80
CA TYR A 11 9.28 17.34 -7.58
C TYR A 11 10.77 17.64 -7.39
N TRP A 12 11.53 17.70 -8.48
CA TRP A 12 12.96 18.02 -8.42
C TRP A 12 13.20 19.47 -7.97
N LEU A 13 12.46 20.43 -8.52
CA LEU A 13 12.47 21.83 -8.09
C LEU A 13 12.06 21.99 -6.62
N LEU A 14 11.04 21.25 -6.17
CA LEU A 14 10.66 21.22 -4.75
C LEU A 14 11.79 20.72 -3.85
N VAL A 15 12.53 19.70 -4.28
CA VAL A 15 13.68 19.21 -3.50
C VAL A 15 14.79 20.25 -3.44
N LEU A 16 15.06 20.95 -4.55
CA LEU A 16 16.08 22.01 -4.62
C LEU A 16 15.72 23.23 -3.78
N SER A 17 14.45 23.60 -3.69
CA SER A 17 14.01 24.74 -2.87
C SER A 17 14.17 24.50 -1.36
N GLY A 18 14.42 23.26 -0.95
CA GLY A 18 14.60 22.86 0.43
C GLY A 18 13.32 22.76 1.25
N LEU A 19 12.15 23.02 0.65
CA LEU A 19 10.85 22.92 1.31
C LEU A 19 10.60 21.53 1.94
N PRO A 20 10.93 20.38 1.30
CA PRO A 20 10.79 19.07 1.93
C PRO A 20 11.68 18.90 3.17
N TRP A 21 12.85 19.55 3.22
CA TRP A 21 13.74 19.46 4.38
C TRP A 21 13.18 20.24 5.56
N LEU A 22 12.64 21.43 5.31
CA LEU A 22 11.93 22.22 6.32
C LEU A 22 10.69 21.47 6.81
N ALA A 23 9.87 20.94 5.90
CA ALA A 23 8.67 20.17 6.24
C ALA A 23 9.02 18.94 7.09
N ALA A 24 10.04 18.17 6.72
CA ALA A 24 10.50 17.02 7.51
C ALA A 24 10.98 17.45 8.91
N ARG A 25 11.63 18.61 9.03
CA ARG A 25 12.10 19.16 10.31
C ARG A 25 10.94 19.62 11.21
N LEU A 26 9.89 20.18 10.65
CA LEU A 26 8.67 20.57 11.36
C LEU A 26 7.84 19.35 11.77
N ASN A 27 7.79 18.33 10.93
CA ASN A 27 7.08 17.08 11.17
C ASN A 27 7.88 16.04 11.99
N ARG A 28 9.01 16.41 12.60
CA ARG A 28 9.92 15.45 13.27
C ARG A 28 9.33 14.66 14.45
N ARG A 29 8.22 15.14 15.03
CA ARG A 29 7.46 14.42 16.07
C ARG A 29 6.47 13.40 15.50
N LYS A 30 6.14 13.51 14.21
CA LYS A 30 5.28 12.56 13.53
C LYS A 30 6.09 11.35 13.07
N VAL A 31 5.43 10.21 12.94
CA VAL A 31 6.00 8.96 12.46
C VAL A 31 5.57 8.71 11.03
N LEU A 32 6.54 8.50 10.15
CA LEU A 32 6.32 8.02 8.80
C LEU A 32 6.09 6.51 8.84
N VAL A 33 5.03 6.01 8.21
CA VAL A 33 4.86 4.57 7.96
C VAL A 33 4.77 4.40 6.45
N LEU A 34 5.69 3.62 5.87
CA LEU A 34 5.74 3.33 4.44
C LEU A 34 5.05 2.02 4.15
N VAL A 35 4.31 1.92 3.03
CA VAL A 35 3.84 0.64 2.50
C VAL A 35 4.44 0.35 1.13
N TYR A 36 5.01 -0.84 1.00
CA TYR A 36 5.43 -1.49 -0.24
C TYR A 36 4.60 -2.77 -0.44
N HIS A 37 4.57 -3.32 -1.65
CA HIS A 37 3.93 -4.63 -1.90
C HIS A 37 4.95 -5.64 -2.43
N GLY A 38 5.58 -5.36 -3.56
CA GLY A 38 6.65 -6.20 -4.11
C GLY A 38 7.90 -5.43 -4.48
N VAL A 39 9.02 -6.15 -4.62
CA VAL A 39 10.27 -5.60 -5.15
C VAL A 39 10.87 -6.55 -6.16
N HIS A 40 11.23 -6.07 -7.35
CA HIS A 40 11.75 -6.93 -8.42
C HIS A 40 13.09 -6.44 -8.99
N ALA A 41 13.93 -7.39 -9.43
CA ALA A 41 15.24 -7.11 -10.01
C ALA A 41 15.22 -6.88 -11.53
N GLY A 42 14.07 -7.10 -12.17
CA GLY A 42 13.91 -7.07 -13.64
C GLY A 42 13.83 -5.66 -14.25
N ARG A 43 13.64 -5.66 -15.58
CA ARG A 43 13.33 -4.45 -16.35
C ARG A 43 11.92 -3.95 -16.01
N ALA A 44 11.55 -2.77 -16.53
CA ALA A 44 10.19 -2.28 -16.36
C ALA A 44 9.21 -3.24 -17.06
N GLU A 45 8.09 -3.53 -16.39
CA GLU A 45 7.07 -4.47 -16.84
C GLU A 45 5.76 -3.69 -16.97
N PRO A 46 5.54 -3.00 -18.10
CA PRO A 46 4.55 -1.93 -18.17
C PRO A 46 3.11 -2.41 -18.15
N VAL A 47 2.87 -3.70 -18.44
CA VAL A 47 1.54 -4.34 -18.37
C VAL A 47 1.36 -5.04 -17.01
N LEU A 48 2.31 -5.91 -16.64
CA LEU A 48 2.21 -6.71 -15.41
C LEU A 48 2.38 -5.89 -14.12
N ASN A 49 2.94 -4.69 -14.21
CA ASN A 49 3.19 -3.79 -13.09
C ASN A 49 2.81 -2.35 -13.46
N PHE A 50 1.70 -2.18 -14.19
CA PHE A 50 1.22 -0.87 -14.68
C PHE A 50 0.89 0.12 -13.56
N ASP A 51 0.46 -0.39 -12.40
CA ASP A 51 0.17 0.36 -11.18
C ASP A 51 1.41 0.64 -10.32
N GLY A 52 2.54 0.02 -10.67
CA GLY A 52 3.81 0.17 -9.98
C GLY A 52 3.85 -0.45 -8.58
N MET A 53 2.97 -1.40 -8.23
CA MET A 53 3.00 -2.06 -6.90
C MET A 53 4.32 -2.79 -6.63
N HIS A 54 5.00 -3.26 -7.67
CA HIS A 54 6.30 -3.89 -7.57
C HIS A 54 7.41 -2.87 -7.87
N VAL A 55 8.10 -2.39 -6.84
CA VAL A 55 9.17 -1.40 -6.99
C VAL A 55 10.44 -2.05 -7.54
N ARG A 56 11.10 -1.44 -8.51
CA ARG A 56 12.40 -1.93 -9.00
C ARG A 56 13.46 -1.86 -7.90
N ALA A 57 14.26 -2.90 -7.77
CA ALA A 57 15.31 -3.03 -6.74
C ALA A 57 16.23 -1.80 -6.67
N ARG A 58 16.63 -1.25 -7.82
CA ARG A 58 17.45 -0.02 -7.87
C ARG A 58 16.79 1.20 -7.24
N ARG A 59 15.46 1.33 -7.36
CA ARG A 59 14.68 2.41 -6.73
C ARG A 59 14.54 2.13 -5.24
N PHE A 60 14.18 0.91 -4.87
CA PHE A 60 14.08 0.47 -3.49
C PHE A 60 15.38 0.71 -2.71
N VAL A 61 16.54 0.34 -3.25
CA VAL A 61 17.86 0.62 -2.63
C VAL A 61 18.08 2.11 -2.39
N ARG A 62 17.76 2.97 -3.36
CA ARG A 62 17.91 4.43 -3.22
C ARG A 62 16.97 4.99 -2.15
N GLN A 63 15.73 4.52 -2.11
CA GLN A 63 14.74 4.89 -1.11
C GLN A 63 15.18 4.44 0.29
N MET A 64 15.60 3.19 0.46
CA MET A 64 16.05 2.65 1.74
C MET A 64 17.33 3.34 2.26
N ARG A 65 18.28 3.69 1.38
CA ARG A 65 19.46 4.50 1.75
C ARG A 65 19.08 5.92 2.18
N TYR A 66 18.08 6.52 1.54
CA TYR A 66 17.55 7.81 1.98
C TYR A 66 16.89 7.69 3.37
N VAL A 67 16.02 6.69 3.55
CA VAL A 67 15.34 6.44 4.83
C VAL A 67 16.35 6.21 5.95
N SER A 68 17.35 5.34 5.74
CA SER A 68 18.37 5.02 6.75
C SER A 68 19.24 6.22 7.15
N ARG A 69 19.43 7.20 6.25
CA ARG A 69 20.18 8.43 6.53
C ARG A 69 19.34 9.51 7.20
N ARG A 70 18.04 9.59 6.90
CA ARG A 70 17.19 10.70 7.33
C ARG A 70 16.26 10.39 8.50
N TYR A 71 15.86 9.13 8.65
CA TYR A 71 14.90 8.69 9.66
C TYR A 71 15.54 7.67 10.60
N ARG A 72 15.09 7.64 11.85
CA ARG A 72 15.35 6.50 12.74
C ARG A 72 14.32 5.43 12.41
N VAL A 73 14.76 4.30 11.84
CA VAL A 73 13.85 3.21 11.51
C VAL A 73 13.50 2.42 12.78
N VAL A 74 12.22 2.28 13.06
CA VAL A 74 11.66 1.60 14.24
C VAL A 74 10.62 0.56 13.81
N THR A 75 10.23 -0.33 14.72
CA THR A 75 9.14 -1.29 14.50
C THR A 75 7.77 -0.62 14.75
N LEU A 76 6.69 -1.27 14.31
CA LEU A 76 5.33 -0.79 14.60
C LEU A 76 5.03 -0.72 16.10
N ASP A 77 5.60 -1.62 16.91
CA ASP A 77 5.40 -1.64 18.38
C ASP A 77 5.74 -0.31 19.05
N ARG A 78 6.72 0.41 18.49
CA ARG A 78 7.09 1.74 18.97
C ARG A 78 5.95 2.76 18.86
N LEU A 79 4.97 2.53 17.97
CA LEU A 79 3.79 3.37 17.82
C LEU A 79 2.70 3.04 18.85
N LEU A 80 2.83 1.98 19.64
CA LEU A 80 1.98 1.71 20.81
C LEU A 80 2.50 2.39 22.08
N GLU A 81 3.77 2.79 22.08
CA GLU A 81 4.38 3.44 23.24
C GLU A 81 3.97 4.93 23.35
N PRO A 82 3.84 5.46 24.58
CA PRO A 82 3.62 6.89 24.80
C PRO A 82 4.68 7.74 24.12
N SER A 83 4.29 8.95 23.70
CA SER A 83 5.24 9.91 23.13
C SER A 83 6.30 10.29 24.16
N GLN A 84 7.56 10.40 23.73
CA GLN A 84 8.62 10.91 24.59
C GLN A 84 8.50 12.42 24.74
N ALA A 85 8.74 12.92 25.96
CA ALA A 85 8.74 14.37 26.23
C ALA A 85 9.77 15.12 25.38
N SER A 86 10.91 14.49 25.08
CA SER A 86 11.96 15.06 24.23
C SER A 86 11.62 14.94 22.75
N THR A 87 11.84 16.02 22.01
CA THR A 87 11.70 15.97 20.55
C THR A 87 12.89 15.22 19.94
N PRO A 88 12.68 14.20 19.09
CA PRO A 88 13.79 13.42 18.57
C PRO A 88 14.63 14.25 17.59
N ASP A 89 15.94 13.95 17.55
CA ASP A 89 16.88 14.58 16.62
C ASP A 89 16.56 14.23 15.16
N ARG A 90 16.04 13.00 14.95
CA ARG A 90 15.61 12.48 13.64
C ARG A 90 14.18 11.98 13.71
N PRO A 91 13.34 12.26 12.69
CA PRO A 91 12.00 11.67 12.59
C PRO A 91 12.07 10.15 12.59
N CYS A 92 11.03 9.50 13.13
CA CYS A 92 10.92 8.04 13.07
C CYS A 92 10.27 7.60 11.75
N ALA A 93 10.70 6.45 11.22
CA ALA A 93 10.05 5.78 10.11
C ALA A 93 9.82 4.30 10.41
N VAL A 94 8.74 3.76 9.89
CA VAL A 94 8.42 2.33 9.86
C VAL A 94 8.32 1.90 8.40
N ILE A 95 8.86 0.72 8.11
CA ILE A 95 8.77 0.09 6.78
C ILE A 95 7.77 -1.06 6.91
N THR A 96 6.67 -1.01 6.16
CA THR A 96 5.74 -2.12 6.03
C THR A 96 5.72 -2.63 4.60
N ILE A 97 5.46 -3.92 4.45
CA ILE A 97 5.34 -4.61 3.17
C ILE A 97 4.10 -5.48 3.24
N ASP A 98 3.22 -5.39 2.25
CA ASP A 98 1.95 -6.11 2.23
C ASP A 98 2.02 -7.31 1.27
N ASP A 99 0.94 -8.10 1.26
CA ASP A 99 0.60 -9.18 0.32
C ASP A 99 1.45 -10.46 0.34
N GLY A 100 2.66 -10.47 0.90
CA GLY A 100 3.43 -11.70 1.04
C GLY A 100 3.94 -12.30 -0.28
N TYR A 101 4.25 -11.48 -1.28
CA TYR A 101 4.83 -11.93 -2.55
C TYR A 101 6.23 -12.55 -2.38
N ARG A 102 6.52 -13.60 -3.15
CA ARG A 102 7.82 -14.30 -3.17
C ARG A 102 9.02 -13.41 -3.42
N ASN A 103 8.82 -12.35 -4.21
CA ASN A 103 9.87 -11.41 -4.58
C ASN A 103 10.36 -10.57 -3.39
N ILE A 104 9.59 -10.50 -2.28
CA ILE A 104 10.03 -9.86 -1.04
C ILE A 104 11.20 -10.63 -0.42
N HIS A 105 11.06 -11.94 -0.20
CA HIS A 105 12.16 -12.76 0.30
C HIS A 105 13.35 -12.77 -0.67
N ARG A 106 13.08 -12.87 -1.99
CA ARG A 106 14.15 -12.99 -3.01
C ARG A 106 14.95 -11.70 -3.20
N VAL A 107 14.32 -10.52 -3.06
CA VAL A 107 14.91 -9.24 -3.47
C VAL A 107 14.91 -8.22 -2.35
N ALA A 108 13.75 -7.88 -1.78
CA ALA A 108 13.64 -6.83 -0.76
C ALA A 108 14.40 -7.18 0.52
N PHE A 109 14.23 -8.41 1.00
CA PHE A 109 14.74 -8.88 2.27
C PHE A 109 16.28 -8.84 2.36
N PRO A 110 17.06 -9.37 1.38
CA PRO A 110 18.51 -9.20 1.36
C PRO A 110 18.99 -7.75 1.36
N ILE A 111 18.23 -6.84 0.72
CA ILE A 111 18.55 -5.40 0.71
C ILE A 111 18.35 -4.80 2.11
N LEU A 112 17.23 -5.11 2.76
CA LEU A 112 16.93 -4.66 4.12
C LEU A 112 17.98 -5.16 5.12
N LYS A 113 18.34 -6.46 5.05
CA LYS A 113 19.42 -7.03 5.89
C LYS A 113 20.74 -6.30 5.71
N ARG A 114 21.17 -6.08 4.46
CA ARG A 114 22.43 -5.36 4.16
C ARG A 114 22.44 -3.94 4.71
N LEU A 115 21.28 -3.28 4.72
CA LEU A 115 21.12 -1.93 5.26
C LEU A 115 20.78 -1.90 6.76
N ARG A 116 20.68 -3.07 7.41
CA ARG A 116 20.29 -3.23 8.83
C ARG A 116 18.96 -2.56 9.14
N LEU A 117 18.00 -2.65 8.22
CA LEU A 117 16.67 -2.08 8.37
C LEU A 117 15.66 -3.15 8.75
N ARG A 118 14.84 -2.85 9.76
CA ARG A 118 13.71 -3.68 10.17
C ARG A 118 12.47 -3.33 9.34
N ALA A 119 11.61 -4.31 9.13
CA ALA A 119 10.33 -4.14 8.45
C ALA A 119 9.25 -5.02 9.08
N THR A 120 7.99 -4.67 8.83
CA THR A 120 6.83 -5.53 9.11
C THR A 120 6.29 -6.07 7.78
N LEU A 121 6.07 -7.38 7.69
CA LEU A 121 5.43 -8.04 6.56
C LEU A 121 4.01 -8.44 6.94
N PHE A 122 3.02 -7.89 6.25
CA PHE A 122 1.61 -8.27 6.38
C PHE A 122 1.27 -9.37 5.36
N VAL A 123 0.79 -10.51 5.87
CA VAL A 123 0.61 -11.73 5.07
C VAL A 123 -0.85 -12.15 5.03
N PRO A 124 -1.47 -12.28 3.84
CA PRO A 124 -2.76 -12.90 3.68
C PRO A 124 -2.59 -14.42 3.62
N THR A 125 -3.12 -15.17 4.58
CA THR A 125 -2.79 -16.60 4.73
C THR A 125 -3.37 -17.47 3.64
N GLY A 126 -4.55 -17.12 3.12
CA GLY A 126 -5.19 -17.83 2.00
C GLY A 126 -4.35 -17.78 0.72
N PHE A 127 -3.72 -16.64 0.41
CA PHE A 127 -2.80 -16.52 -0.73
C PHE A 127 -1.58 -17.45 -0.61
N ILE A 128 -1.03 -17.59 0.60
CA ILE A 128 0.11 -18.47 0.86
C ILE A 128 -0.29 -19.94 0.72
N LEU A 129 -1.48 -20.32 1.18
CA LEU A 129 -1.96 -21.69 1.16
C LEU A 129 -2.49 -22.13 -0.21
N ASP A 130 -3.21 -21.27 -0.91
CA ASP A 130 -3.76 -21.54 -2.24
C ASP A 130 -2.65 -21.67 -3.29
N GLY A 131 -1.56 -20.92 -3.13
CA GLY A 131 -0.40 -20.97 -4.03
C GLY A 131 -0.63 -20.27 -5.38
N ARG A 132 -1.86 -19.83 -5.66
CA ARG A 132 -2.25 -19.11 -6.87
C ARG A 132 -2.11 -17.60 -6.72
N GLY A 133 -1.88 -16.92 -7.82
CA GLY A 133 -1.82 -15.46 -7.89
C GLY A 133 -3.11 -14.78 -7.44
N PHE A 134 -3.02 -13.55 -6.91
CA PHE A 134 -4.22 -12.76 -6.69
C PHE A 134 -4.97 -12.50 -7.99
N TRP A 135 -6.28 -12.29 -7.90
CA TRP A 135 -7.14 -12.06 -9.06
C TRP A 135 -6.65 -10.93 -9.96
N TRP A 136 -6.05 -9.86 -9.41
CA TRP A 136 -5.52 -8.75 -10.20
C TRP A 136 -4.25 -9.13 -10.95
N ASP A 137 -3.39 -9.98 -10.37
CA ASP A 137 -2.19 -10.47 -11.05
C ASP A 137 -2.58 -11.43 -12.17
N ARG A 138 -3.58 -12.29 -11.92
CA ARG A 138 -4.14 -13.20 -12.92
C ARG A 138 -4.79 -12.43 -14.06
N LEU A 139 -5.56 -11.38 -13.77
CA LEU A 139 -6.10 -10.46 -14.78
C LEU A 139 -4.97 -9.85 -15.65
N ARG A 140 -3.91 -9.34 -15.02
CA ARG A 140 -2.77 -8.76 -15.75
C ARG A 140 -2.09 -9.79 -16.66
N LEU A 141 -1.92 -11.02 -16.19
CA LEU A 141 -1.35 -12.11 -16.98
C LEU A 141 -2.25 -12.49 -18.17
N ILE A 142 -3.57 -12.57 -17.95
CA ILE A 142 -4.56 -12.83 -19.02
C ILE A 142 -4.47 -11.75 -20.10
N VAL A 143 -4.49 -10.47 -19.73
CA VAL A 143 -4.41 -9.35 -20.70
C VAL A 143 -3.05 -9.31 -21.38
N ALA A 144 -1.96 -9.59 -20.67
CA ALA A 144 -0.61 -9.58 -21.24
C ALA A 144 -0.37 -10.75 -22.23
N ALA A 145 -1.04 -11.89 -22.03
CA ALA A 145 -0.93 -13.06 -22.89
C ALA A 145 -1.87 -13.00 -24.12
N ALA A 146 -2.86 -12.11 -24.10
CA ALA A 146 -3.86 -12.02 -25.14
C ALA A 146 -3.26 -11.62 -26.49
N GLN A 147 -3.61 -12.37 -27.54
CA GLN A 147 -3.23 -12.05 -28.93
C GLN A 147 -4.35 -11.32 -29.69
N ARG A 148 -5.56 -11.27 -29.12
CA ARG A 148 -6.70 -10.57 -29.70
C ARG A 148 -6.53 -9.06 -29.56
N PRO A 149 -6.98 -8.25 -30.54
CA PRO A 149 -6.85 -6.79 -30.49
C PRO A 149 -7.83 -6.12 -29.55
N THR A 150 -8.88 -6.85 -29.14
CA THR A 150 -9.96 -6.35 -28.28
C THR A 150 -10.35 -7.38 -27.24
N LEU A 151 -10.90 -6.87 -26.14
CA LEU A 151 -11.31 -7.62 -24.97
C LEU A 151 -12.79 -7.33 -24.70
N PRO A 152 -13.69 -8.34 -24.75
CA PRO A 152 -15.08 -8.18 -24.32
C PRO A 152 -15.18 -8.25 -22.78
N PHE A 153 -15.86 -7.29 -22.17
CA PHE A 153 -16.13 -7.31 -20.74
C PHE A 153 -17.43 -6.59 -20.40
N ARG A 154 -18.22 -7.15 -19.48
CA ARG A 154 -19.47 -6.53 -19.02
C ARG A 154 -19.17 -5.58 -17.87
N ILE A 155 -19.57 -4.31 -18.02
CA ILE A 155 -19.55 -3.29 -16.97
C ILE A 155 -20.97 -2.81 -16.75
N ASP A 156 -21.45 -2.87 -15.50
CA ASP A 156 -22.81 -2.49 -15.12
C ASP A 156 -23.88 -3.17 -16.01
N GLY A 157 -23.68 -4.47 -16.28
CA GLY A 157 -24.58 -5.28 -17.10
C GLY A 157 -24.47 -5.06 -18.62
N THR A 158 -23.72 -4.06 -19.09
CA THR A 158 -23.54 -3.76 -20.51
C THR A 158 -22.21 -4.32 -21.03
N GLU A 159 -22.25 -5.07 -22.13
CA GLU A 159 -21.03 -5.56 -22.78
C GLU A 159 -20.29 -4.41 -23.49
N ARG A 160 -18.99 -4.31 -23.23
CA ARG A 160 -18.08 -3.32 -23.83
C ARG A 160 -16.87 -4.01 -24.42
N LEU A 161 -16.35 -3.48 -25.51
CA LEU A 161 -15.11 -3.92 -26.13
C LEU A 161 -13.98 -2.93 -25.81
N PHE A 162 -12.94 -3.43 -25.16
CA PHE A 162 -11.75 -2.67 -24.82
C PHE A 162 -10.64 -2.95 -25.83
N PRO A 163 -10.07 -1.93 -26.49
CA PRO A 163 -8.83 -2.10 -27.24
C PRO A 163 -7.70 -2.54 -26.31
N ILE A 164 -6.85 -3.46 -26.76
CA ILE A 164 -5.69 -3.98 -25.99
C ILE A 164 -4.45 -4.18 -26.87
N ARG A 165 -4.32 -3.42 -27.97
CA ARG A 165 -3.23 -3.58 -28.97
C ARG A 165 -1.94 -2.94 -28.50
N THR A 166 -2.03 -1.88 -27.71
CA THR A 166 -0.90 -1.15 -27.16
C THR A 166 -0.84 -1.26 -25.65
N VAL A 167 0.34 -1.00 -25.07
CA VAL A 167 0.54 -0.96 -23.61
C VAL A 167 -0.39 0.06 -22.93
N GLU A 168 -0.63 1.21 -23.55
CA GLU A 168 -1.52 2.23 -22.96
C GLU A 168 -2.99 1.79 -23.01
N GLU A 169 -3.42 1.17 -24.11
CA GLU A 169 -4.75 0.58 -24.22
C GLU A 169 -4.96 -0.55 -23.20
N GLN A 170 -4.00 -1.47 -23.08
CA GLN A 170 -4.00 -2.52 -22.06
C GLN A 170 -4.08 -1.94 -20.64
N ARG A 171 -3.33 -0.87 -20.35
CA ARG A 171 -3.37 -0.19 -19.06
C ARG A 171 -4.76 0.41 -18.76
N LEU A 172 -5.38 1.05 -19.74
CA LEU A 172 -6.73 1.61 -19.59
C LEU A 172 -7.75 0.51 -19.36
N ALA A 173 -7.69 -0.58 -20.13
CA ALA A 173 -8.54 -1.76 -19.95
C ALA A 173 -8.36 -2.37 -18.56
N LEU A 174 -7.11 -2.63 -18.15
CA LEU A 174 -6.79 -3.20 -16.84
C LEU A 174 -7.29 -2.32 -15.69
N THR A 175 -7.21 -1.00 -15.82
CA THR A 175 -7.74 -0.06 -14.81
C THR A 175 -9.24 -0.22 -14.68
N ALA A 176 -9.98 -0.16 -15.79
CA ALA A 176 -11.44 -0.28 -15.80
C ALA A 176 -11.91 -1.65 -15.27
N LEU A 177 -11.30 -2.73 -15.75
CA LEU A 177 -11.63 -4.09 -15.33
C LEU A 177 -11.32 -4.33 -13.85
N SER A 178 -10.19 -3.81 -13.35
CA SER A 178 -9.85 -3.95 -11.93
C SER A 178 -10.87 -3.27 -11.03
N ASP A 179 -11.41 -2.12 -11.42
CA ASP A 179 -12.44 -1.43 -10.64
C ASP A 179 -13.79 -2.16 -10.65
N GLU A 180 -14.14 -2.85 -11.74
CA GLU A 180 -15.33 -3.72 -11.79
C GLU A 180 -15.13 -4.98 -10.95
N LEU A 181 -14.06 -5.74 -11.19
CA LEU A 181 -13.80 -7.01 -10.51
C LEU A 181 -13.66 -6.86 -9.00
N ARG A 182 -13.08 -5.75 -8.52
CA ARG A 182 -12.97 -5.45 -7.09
C ARG A 182 -14.33 -5.34 -6.39
N ARG A 183 -15.39 -4.95 -7.11
CA ARG A 183 -16.75 -4.83 -6.58
C ARG A 183 -17.51 -6.17 -6.55
N LEU A 184 -17.02 -7.17 -7.28
CA LEU A 184 -17.69 -8.48 -7.33
C LEU A 184 -17.33 -9.34 -6.11
N PRO A 185 -18.30 -10.12 -5.58
CA PRO A 185 -18.01 -11.20 -4.65
C PRO A 185 -17.05 -12.23 -5.26
N PRO A 186 -16.22 -12.92 -4.46
CA PRO A 186 -15.17 -13.81 -4.97
C PRO A 186 -15.63 -14.87 -5.98
N PRO A 187 -16.76 -15.58 -5.80
CA PRO A 187 -17.19 -16.60 -6.77
C PRO A 187 -17.48 -16.01 -8.16
N ARG A 188 -18.12 -14.82 -8.20
CA ARG A 188 -18.40 -14.11 -9.46
C ARG A 188 -17.14 -13.53 -10.08
N ARG A 189 -16.18 -13.09 -9.26
CA ARG A 189 -14.88 -12.61 -9.71
C ARG A 189 -14.09 -13.72 -10.40
N GLU A 190 -14.08 -14.92 -9.83
CA GLU A 190 -13.43 -16.11 -10.39
C GLU A 190 -14.09 -16.57 -11.71
N GLU A 191 -15.42 -16.53 -11.78
CA GLU A 191 -16.15 -16.79 -13.02
C GLU A 191 -15.81 -15.76 -14.11
N ALA A 192 -15.76 -14.48 -13.76
CA ALA A 192 -15.40 -13.42 -14.71
C ALA A 192 -13.98 -13.59 -15.26
N LEU A 193 -13.01 -13.95 -14.41
CA LEU A 193 -11.63 -14.23 -14.86
C LEU A 193 -11.56 -15.44 -15.80
N ARG A 194 -12.28 -16.53 -15.49
CA ARG A 194 -12.34 -17.71 -16.37
C ARG A 194 -12.97 -17.37 -17.72
N SER A 195 -14.11 -16.69 -17.71
CA SER A 195 -14.79 -16.25 -18.94
C SER A 195 -13.89 -15.34 -19.79
N LEU A 196 -13.14 -14.45 -19.14
CA LEU A 196 -12.19 -13.57 -19.83
C LEU A 196 -11.03 -14.34 -20.46
N ALA A 197 -10.44 -15.29 -19.73
CA ALA A 197 -9.37 -16.14 -20.26
C ALA A 197 -9.83 -16.92 -21.50
N THR A 198 -11.03 -17.51 -21.44
CA THR A 198 -11.66 -18.20 -22.57
C THR A 198 -11.92 -17.26 -23.75
N ALA A 199 -12.48 -16.07 -23.50
CA ALA A 199 -12.80 -15.11 -24.57
C ALA A 199 -11.56 -14.57 -25.29
N LEU A 200 -10.41 -14.54 -24.61
CA LEU A 200 -9.12 -14.11 -25.15
C LEU A 200 -8.26 -15.25 -25.68
N ASP A 201 -8.73 -16.50 -25.57
CA ASP A 201 -8.00 -17.71 -25.95
C ASP A 201 -6.64 -17.84 -25.25
N VAL A 202 -6.63 -17.61 -23.94
CA VAL A 202 -5.44 -17.74 -23.09
C VAL A 202 -5.66 -18.78 -22.00
N PRO A 203 -4.62 -19.55 -21.62
CA PRO A 203 -4.74 -20.50 -20.53
C PRO A 203 -5.03 -19.80 -19.20
N PRO A 204 -5.65 -20.48 -18.23
CA PRO A 204 -5.83 -19.96 -16.88
C PRO A 204 -4.48 -19.50 -16.30
N ALA A 205 -4.36 -18.20 -16.02
CA ALA A 205 -3.18 -17.64 -15.40
C ALA A 205 -3.26 -17.89 -13.89
N GLU A 206 -2.49 -18.84 -13.37
CA GLU A 206 -2.48 -19.17 -11.93
C GLU A 206 -1.23 -18.67 -11.21
N GLY A 207 -0.21 -18.21 -11.95
CA GLY A 207 1.04 -17.74 -11.35
C GLY A 207 1.90 -16.93 -12.32
N GLY A 208 2.92 -16.27 -11.79
CA GLY A 208 3.79 -15.40 -12.57
C GLY A 208 4.92 -14.78 -11.73
N PRO A 209 5.83 -14.02 -12.35
CA PRO A 209 6.96 -13.40 -11.65
C PRO A 209 6.52 -12.42 -10.55
N PHE A 210 5.35 -11.79 -10.73
CA PHE A 210 4.74 -10.88 -9.77
C PHE A 210 3.62 -11.51 -8.93
N ALA A 211 3.10 -12.67 -9.33
CA ALA A 211 1.93 -13.28 -8.70
C ALA A 211 2.27 -14.37 -7.67
N ALA A 212 3.54 -14.79 -7.59
CA ALA A 212 3.88 -15.95 -6.77
C ALA A 212 3.94 -15.62 -5.26
N PRO A 213 3.33 -16.44 -4.39
CA PRO A 213 3.36 -16.24 -2.94
C PRO A 213 4.68 -16.69 -2.31
N LEU A 214 4.92 -16.20 -1.09
CA LEU A 214 5.87 -16.81 -0.17
C LEU A 214 5.41 -18.22 0.23
N THR A 215 6.29 -18.94 0.92
CA THR A 215 5.96 -20.22 1.56
C THR A 215 6.00 -20.05 3.08
N PRO A 216 5.27 -20.87 3.87
CA PRO A 216 5.32 -20.81 5.33
C PRO A 216 6.76 -20.88 5.88
N ALA A 217 7.60 -21.74 5.31
CA ALA A 217 9.02 -21.85 5.68
C ALA A 217 9.82 -20.54 5.46
N LYS A 218 9.54 -19.78 4.39
CA LYS A 218 10.20 -18.49 4.13
C LYS A 218 9.70 -17.39 5.06
N ILE A 219 8.41 -17.42 5.40
CA ILE A 219 7.83 -16.49 6.38
C ILE A 219 8.48 -16.73 7.75
N ARG A 220 8.59 -17.99 8.18
CA ARG A 220 9.33 -18.37 9.40
C ARG A 220 10.77 -17.88 9.39
N ALA A 221 11.53 -18.17 8.33
CA ALA A 221 12.92 -17.76 8.22
C ALA A 221 13.10 -16.22 8.29
N MET A 222 12.18 -15.46 7.69
CA MET A 222 12.19 -14.00 7.80
C MET A 222 11.88 -13.52 9.22
N ALA A 223 10.95 -14.19 9.92
CA ALA A 223 10.61 -13.88 11.30
C ALA A 223 11.80 -14.12 12.26
N GLU A 224 12.49 -15.25 12.10
CA GLU A 224 13.70 -15.59 12.86
C GLU A 224 14.85 -14.57 12.66
N ASP A 225 14.92 -13.97 11.48
CA ASP A 225 15.86 -12.89 11.14
C ASP A 225 15.38 -11.48 11.59
N GLY A 226 14.26 -11.40 12.32
CA GLY A 226 13.77 -10.16 12.94
C GLY A 226 12.81 -9.32 12.09
N VAL A 227 12.19 -9.89 11.04
CA VAL A 227 11.03 -9.27 10.37
C VAL A 227 9.79 -9.51 11.23
N THR A 228 9.07 -8.45 11.57
CA THR A 228 7.78 -8.59 12.27
C THR A 228 6.74 -9.13 11.29
N ILE A 229 6.03 -10.20 11.65
CA ILE A 229 4.94 -10.75 10.84
C ILE A 229 3.59 -10.22 11.36
N GLY A 230 2.82 -9.60 10.46
CA GLY A 230 1.47 -9.13 10.68
C GLY A 230 0.46 -9.88 9.81
N SER A 231 -0.82 -9.81 10.18
CA SER A 231 -1.92 -10.39 9.38
C SER A 231 -2.38 -9.44 8.29
N HIS A 232 -2.72 -10.00 7.13
CA HIS A 232 -3.47 -9.31 6.07
C HIS A 232 -4.78 -10.05 5.74
N GLY A 233 -5.36 -10.71 6.74
CA GLY A 233 -6.57 -11.53 6.61
C GLY A 233 -6.30 -12.91 6.02
N VAL A 234 -7.37 -13.66 5.72
CA VAL A 234 -7.27 -14.94 5.00
C VAL A 234 -7.36 -14.69 3.50
N SER A 235 -8.48 -14.14 3.03
CA SER A 235 -8.77 -14.05 1.59
C SER A 235 -8.25 -12.78 0.89
N HIS A 236 -7.84 -11.76 1.65
CA HIS A 236 -7.56 -10.39 1.16
C HIS A 236 -8.80 -9.66 0.62
N ASP A 237 -10.01 -10.19 0.78
CA ASP A 237 -11.21 -9.43 0.43
C ASP A 237 -11.46 -8.28 1.40
N SER A 238 -12.21 -7.28 0.94
CA SER A 238 -12.63 -6.19 1.81
C SER A 238 -13.47 -6.69 2.97
N TYR A 239 -13.05 -6.37 4.19
CA TYR A 239 -13.81 -6.63 5.41
C TYR A 239 -15.17 -5.95 5.44
N LEU A 240 -15.40 -4.93 4.61
CA LEU A 240 -16.70 -4.26 4.49
C LEU A 240 -17.74 -5.10 3.73
N LEU A 241 -17.31 -6.16 3.05
CA LEU A 241 -18.18 -7.09 2.32
C LEU A 241 -18.48 -8.36 3.11
N LEU A 242 -17.84 -8.55 4.27
CA LEU A 242 -18.02 -9.72 5.12
C LEU A 242 -19.13 -9.47 6.15
N ASN A 243 -19.93 -10.50 6.42
CA ASN A 243 -20.81 -10.48 7.58
C ASN A 243 -20.00 -10.65 8.88
N ARG A 244 -20.64 -10.47 10.04
CA ARG A 244 -19.96 -10.49 11.35
C ARG A 244 -19.19 -11.78 11.62
N ASP A 245 -19.78 -12.93 11.31
CA ASP A 245 -19.17 -14.24 11.59
C ASP A 245 -18.00 -14.51 10.65
N ALA A 246 -18.15 -14.21 9.36
CA ALA A 246 -17.08 -14.34 8.37
C ALA A 246 -15.90 -13.40 8.71
N LEU A 247 -16.17 -12.17 9.14
CA LEU A 247 -15.13 -11.23 9.57
C LEU A 247 -14.39 -11.72 10.82
N ALA A 248 -15.12 -12.20 11.83
CA ALA A 248 -14.52 -12.74 13.04
C ALA A 248 -13.65 -13.97 12.73
N HIS A 249 -14.13 -14.86 11.87
CA HIS A 249 -13.38 -16.03 11.41
C HIS A 249 -12.12 -15.63 10.65
N ASP A 250 -12.20 -14.76 9.64
CA ASP A 250 -11.04 -14.32 8.85
C ASP A 250 -9.94 -13.71 9.74
N LEU A 251 -10.33 -12.81 10.65
CA LEU A 251 -9.40 -12.15 11.55
C LEU A 251 -8.70 -13.11 12.53
N THR A 252 -9.44 -14.08 13.08
CA THR A 252 -8.91 -15.03 14.07
C THR A 252 -8.09 -16.14 13.41
N GLU A 253 -8.54 -16.65 12.26
CA GLU A 253 -7.89 -17.74 11.56
C GLU A 253 -6.57 -17.31 10.92
N SER A 254 -6.53 -16.15 10.27
CA SER A 254 -5.28 -15.59 9.73
C SER A 254 -4.23 -15.39 10.80
N LYS A 255 -4.63 -14.85 11.97
CA LYS A 255 -3.76 -14.69 13.14
C LYS A 255 -3.23 -16.04 13.62
N ARG A 256 -4.13 -17.01 13.86
CA ARG A 256 -3.79 -18.34 14.37
C ARG A 256 -2.80 -19.07 13.45
N GLN A 257 -3.03 -19.04 12.14
CA GLN A 257 -2.14 -19.67 11.17
C GLN A 257 -0.74 -19.05 11.15
N LEU A 258 -0.65 -17.72 11.15
CA LEU A 258 0.63 -17.03 11.15
C LEU A 258 1.42 -17.32 12.44
N GLU A 259 0.75 -17.30 13.60
CA GLU A 259 1.35 -17.67 14.89
C GLU A 259 1.84 -19.13 14.88
N GLN A 260 1.09 -20.05 14.24
CA GLN A 260 1.51 -21.43 14.06
C GLN A 260 2.74 -21.57 13.13
N TRP A 261 2.82 -20.76 12.07
CA TRP A 261 3.96 -20.80 11.15
C TRP A 261 5.22 -20.21 11.79
N THR A 262 5.12 -19.12 12.55
CA THR A 262 6.28 -18.38 13.04
C THR A 262 6.65 -18.68 14.48
N GLY A 263 5.73 -19.23 15.29
CA GLY A 263 5.92 -19.39 16.74
C GLY A 263 5.91 -18.07 17.51
N THR A 264 5.50 -16.97 16.90
CA THR A 264 5.49 -15.62 17.50
C THR A 264 4.09 -15.04 17.46
N ARG A 265 3.71 -14.29 18.49
CA ARG A 265 2.44 -13.56 18.52
C ARG A 265 2.31 -12.58 17.34
N VAL A 266 1.12 -12.53 16.74
CA VAL A 266 0.80 -11.62 15.61
C VAL A 266 -0.04 -10.46 16.12
N ASP A 267 0.61 -9.33 16.38
CA ASP A 267 -0.01 -8.16 17.01
C ASP A 267 -0.63 -7.15 16.04
N TRP A 268 -0.24 -7.20 14.77
CA TRP A 268 -0.56 -6.16 13.80
C TRP A 268 -1.41 -6.70 12.65
N LEU A 269 -2.36 -5.87 12.23
CA LEU A 269 -3.22 -6.10 11.07
C LEU A 269 -2.98 -5.02 10.00
N ALA A 270 -2.94 -5.39 8.73
CA ALA A 270 -3.19 -4.46 7.64
C ALA A 270 -4.58 -4.74 7.10
N TYR A 271 -5.44 -3.72 7.01
CA TYR A 271 -6.75 -3.91 6.40
C TYR A 271 -6.59 -4.10 4.89
N PRO A 272 -7.17 -5.15 4.28
CA PRO A 272 -7.18 -5.31 2.83
C PRO A 272 -7.71 -4.05 2.13
N HIS A 273 -6.98 -3.60 1.12
CA HIS A 273 -7.22 -2.33 0.41
C HIS A 273 -7.25 -1.06 1.30
N GLY A 274 -6.84 -1.18 2.57
CA GLY A 274 -6.94 -0.13 3.59
C GLY A 274 -8.36 0.25 3.99
N GLN A 275 -9.35 -0.59 3.69
CA GLN A 275 -10.77 -0.34 3.96
C GLN A 275 -11.16 -0.82 5.36
N PHE A 276 -11.81 0.04 6.13
CA PHE A 276 -12.21 -0.27 7.51
C PHE A 276 -13.44 0.55 7.93
N SER A 277 -14.08 0.11 9.00
CA SER A 277 -15.19 0.79 9.68
C SER A 277 -15.00 0.66 11.20
N ALA A 278 -15.84 1.34 11.99
CA ALA A 278 -15.83 1.19 13.45
C ALA A 278 -16.05 -0.27 13.88
N ASP A 279 -16.96 -0.99 13.21
CA ASP A 279 -17.25 -2.39 13.46
C ASP A 279 -16.04 -3.28 13.14
N VAL A 280 -15.36 -3.04 12.01
CA VAL A 280 -14.13 -3.76 11.64
C VAL A 280 -13.02 -3.52 12.66
N MET A 281 -12.82 -2.27 13.11
CA MET A 281 -11.84 -1.95 14.14
C MET A 281 -12.17 -2.64 15.47
N GLN A 282 -13.45 -2.72 15.84
CA GLN A 282 -13.87 -3.43 17.05
C GLN A 282 -13.66 -4.94 16.92
N ALA A 283 -13.95 -5.53 15.75
CA ALA A 283 -13.68 -6.93 15.48
C ALA A 283 -12.18 -7.24 15.57
N ALA A 284 -11.31 -6.38 15.01
CA ALA A 284 -9.87 -6.53 15.12
C ALA A 284 -9.38 -6.48 16.59
N ARG A 285 -9.94 -5.59 17.42
CA ARG A 285 -9.66 -5.57 18.87
C ARG A 285 -10.06 -6.89 19.55
N ARG A 286 -11.27 -7.40 19.25
CA ARG A 286 -11.77 -8.66 19.83
C ARG A 286 -10.94 -9.88 19.39
N ALA A 287 -10.42 -9.87 18.17
CA ALA A 287 -9.51 -10.90 17.65
C ALA A 287 -8.10 -10.84 18.29
N GLY A 288 -7.82 -9.87 19.15
CA GLY A 288 -6.57 -9.79 19.90
C GLY A 288 -5.38 -9.16 19.15
N TYR A 289 -5.65 -8.41 18.08
CA TYR A 289 -4.67 -7.48 17.52
C TYR A 289 -4.42 -6.33 18.52
N ARG A 290 -3.30 -5.62 18.40
CA ARG A 290 -2.95 -4.44 19.21
C ARG A 290 -2.98 -3.14 18.41
N GLY A 291 -2.94 -3.25 17.09
CA GLY A 291 -3.11 -2.13 16.18
C GLY A 291 -3.25 -2.58 14.74
N ALA A 292 -3.57 -1.63 13.88
CA ALA A 292 -3.81 -1.87 12.47
C ALA A 292 -3.43 -0.67 11.59
N VAL A 293 -3.02 -0.98 10.37
CA VAL A 293 -2.60 0.01 9.36
C VAL A 293 -3.60 0.11 8.21
N THR A 294 -3.71 1.31 7.64
CA THR A 294 -4.61 1.69 6.55
C THR A 294 -3.82 2.13 5.31
N THR A 295 -4.49 2.49 4.22
CA THR A 295 -3.85 3.12 3.04
C THR A 295 -4.05 4.64 2.99
N ILE A 296 -4.51 5.25 4.09
CA ILE A 296 -4.69 6.71 4.17
C ILE A 296 -3.32 7.40 4.16
N GLU A 297 -3.07 8.22 3.13
CA GLU A 297 -1.80 8.92 2.95
C GLU A 297 -1.63 10.13 3.87
N ALA A 298 -0.92 9.92 4.99
CA ALA A 298 -0.45 10.97 5.88
C ALA A 298 0.60 10.45 6.88
N LEU A 299 1.27 11.38 7.57
CA LEU A 299 2.14 11.06 8.70
C LEU A 299 1.31 10.85 9.99
N ASN A 300 1.81 10.04 10.93
CA ASN A 300 1.13 9.74 12.18
C ASN A 300 1.61 10.64 13.32
N ASP A 301 0.70 11.44 13.88
CA ASP A 301 0.96 12.23 15.09
C ASP A 301 0.74 11.43 16.39
N GLU A 302 0.79 12.12 17.53
CA GLU A 302 0.64 11.54 18.87
C GLU A 302 -0.81 11.14 19.21
N ARG A 303 -1.82 11.74 18.55
CA ARG A 303 -3.24 11.46 18.79
C ARG A 303 -3.78 10.36 17.85
N ARG A 304 -2.89 9.60 17.24
CA ARG A 304 -3.23 8.49 16.34
C ARG A 304 -4.06 7.43 17.06
N ASP A 305 -5.08 6.88 16.39
CA ASP A 305 -5.69 5.62 16.81
C ASP A 305 -4.76 4.47 16.38
N PRO A 306 -4.30 3.60 17.30
CA PRO A 306 -3.49 2.43 16.96
C PRO A 306 -4.12 1.51 15.91
N TYR A 307 -5.43 1.54 15.73
CA TYR A 307 -6.19 0.73 14.77
C TYR A 307 -6.50 1.45 13.46
N ALA A 308 -6.00 2.68 13.27
CA ALA A 308 -6.16 3.44 12.04
C ALA A 308 -4.86 4.15 11.64
N LEU A 309 -3.73 3.45 11.76
CA LEU A 309 -2.44 4.02 11.40
C LEU A 309 -2.37 4.33 9.91
N ARG A 310 -1.90 5.52 9.58
CA ARG A 310 -1.82 6.08 8.23
C ARG A 310 -0.50 5.67 7.56
N ARG A 311 -0.48 5.48 6.24
CA ARG A 311 0.70 5.01 5.51
C ARG A 311 0.92 5.81 4.23
N ILE A 312 2.16 6.04 3.86
CA ILE A 312 2.54 6.61 2.56
C ILE A 312 2.81 5.45 1.59
N GLY A 313 2.01 5.38 0.53
CA GLY A 313 2.14 4.39 -0.54
C GLY A 313 3.40 4.62 -1.37
N VAL A 314 4.10 3.54 -1.70
CA VAL A 314 5.30 3.61 -2.56
C VAL A 314 5.11 2.77 -3.82
N HIS A 315 5.19 3.44 -4.96
CA HIS A 315 5.02 2.84 -6.29
C HIS A 315 6.28 3.01 -7.15
N ASP A 316 6.49 2.12 -8.13
CA ASP A 316 7.67 2.14 -9.00
C ASP A 316 7.78 3.42 -9.86
N ASN A 317 6.66 4.11 -10.10
CA ASN A 317 6.64 5.39 -10.81
C ASN A 317 7.18 6.55 -9.96
N MET A 318 7.35 6.39 -8.64
CA MET A 318 7.90 7.41 -7.75
C MET A 318 9.41 7.55 -7.97
N THR A 319 9.85 8.68 -8.53
CA THR A 319 11.27 9.03 -8.53
C THR A 319 11.75 9.30 -7.11
N LEU A 320 13.07 9.34 -6.90
CA LEU A 320 13.60 9.69 -5.58
C LEU A 320 13.14 11.09 -5.13
N ALA A 321 13.01 12.05 -6.05
CA ALA A 321 12.50 13.38 -5.73
C ALA A 321 11.04 13.34 -5.28
N HIS A 322 10.18 12.60 -5.99
CA HIS A 322 8.80 12.38 -5.57
C HIS A 322 8.75 11.72 -4.19
N PHE A 323 9.56 10.68 -3.96
CA PHE A 323 9.63 9.99 -2.67
C PHE A 323 10.06 10.91 -1.52
N ILE A 324 11.05 11.78 -1.72
CA ILE A 324 11.47 12.78 -0.72
C ILE A 324 10.32 13.73 -0.39
N VAL A 325 9.60 14.22 -1.40
CA VAL A 325 8.46 15.12 -1.20
C VAL A 325 7.33 14.40 -0.43
N ALA A 326 6.96 13.18 -0.85
CA ALA A 326 5.90 12.40 -0.23
C ALA A 326 6.19 12.07 1.25
N THR A 327 7.44 11.76 1.57
CA THR A 327 7.84 11.35 2.93
C THR A 327 8.12 12.51 3.89
N SER A 328 8.22 13.75 3.38
CA SER A 328 8.51 14.93 4.20
C SER A 328 7.31 15.48 4.97
N GLY A 329 6.09 15.08 4.60
CA GLY A 329 4.86 15.69 5.10
C GLY A 329 4.63 17.12 4.57
N LEU A 330 5.28 17.50 3.47
CA LEU A 330 5.07 18.79 2.81
C LEU A 330 3.59 18.99 2.39
N ARG A 331 2.91 17.91 1.97
CA ARG A 331 1.48 17.95 1.66
C ARG A 331 0.65 18.38 2.88
N ASP A 332 0.89 17.78 4.05
CA ASP A 332 0.22 18.13 5.30
C ASP A 332 0.50 19.59 5.68
N PHE A 333 1.73 20.04 5.48
CA PHE A 333 2.12 21.42 5.73
C PHE A 333 1.35 22.41 4.85
N VAL A 334 1.29 22.16 3.54
CA VAL A 334 0.54 23.00 2.60
C VAL A 334 -0.94 23.03 2.96
N LEU A 335 -1.56 21.88 3.24
CA LEU A 335 -2.96 21.80 3.63
C LEU A 335 -3.23 22.56 4.95
N ALA A 336 -2.33 22.47 5.93
CA ALA A 336 -2.46 23.19 7.18
C ALA A 336 -2.36 24.72 6.99
N VAL A 337 -1.44 25.20 6.15
CA VAL A 337 -1.29 26.63 5.83
C VAL A 337 -2.54 27.15 5.10
N VAL A 338 -3.05 26.41 4.12
CA VAL A 338 -4.27 26.77 3.40
C VAL A 338 -5.47 26.83 4.35
N ALA A 339 -5.64 25.82 5.21
CA ALA A 339 -6.72 25.79 6.20
C ALA A 339 -6.61 26.91 7.25
N ALA A 340 -5.40 27.33 7.63
CA ALA A 340 -5.18 28.47 8.52
C ALA A 340 -5.51 29.80 7.82
N GLY A 341 -5.16 29.93 6.53
CA GLY A 341 -5.48 31.10 5.72
C GLY A 341 -6.99 31.29 5.55
N THR A 342 -7.73 30.21 5.26
CA THR A 342 -9.19 30.27 5.12
C THR A 342 -9.91 30.61 6.42
N ARG A 343 -9.44 30.09 7.57
CA ARG A 343 -9.95 30.47 8.91
C ARG A 343 -9.64 31.91 9.30
N ARG A 344 -8.56 32.50 8.76
CA ARG A 344 -8.18 33.89 9.01
C ARG A 344 -9.01 34.86 8.16
N TRP A 345 -9.42 34.44 6.97
CA TRP A 345 -10.33 35.19 6.09
C TRP A 345 -11.77 35.23 6.61
N SER A 346 -12.27 34.14 7.20
CA SER A 346 -13.61 34.11 7.82
C SER A 346 -13.70 34.82 9.18
N ARG A 347 -12.60 35.40 9.68
CA ARG A 347 -12.55 36.21 10.90
C ARG A 347 -12.27 37.70 10.64
N ALA A 348 -12.36 38.16 9.39
CA ALA A 348 -12.27 39.59 9.09
C ALA A 348 -13.44 40.33 9.78
N PRO A 349 -13.19 41.40 10.55
CA PRO A 349 -14.24 42.14 11.26
C PRO A 349 -15.19 42.80 10.25
N ALA A 350 -16.50 42.71 10.51
CA ALA A 350 -17.52 43.38 9.72
C ALA A 350 -17.24 44.90 9.68
N PRO A 351 -17.41 45.58 8.53
CA PRO A 351 -17.20 47.02 8.46
C PRO A 351 -18.17 47.73 9.40
N GLN A 352 -17.63 48.53 10.32
CA GLN A 352 -18.40 49.44 11.16
C GLN A 352 -19.21 50.35 10.25
N ARG A 353 -20.54 50.22 10.29
CA ARG A 353 -21.45 51.19 9.67
C ARG A 353 -21.24 52.53 10.36
N ARG A 354 -20.63 53.48 9.64
CA ARG A 354 -20.64 54.89 10.04
C ARG A 354 -22.09 55.37 9.95
N GLY A 355 -22.64 55.81 11.08
CA GLY A 355 -23.92 56.51 11.12
C GLY A 355 -23.82 57.82 10.35
N VAL A 356 -24.82 58.07 9.50
CA VAL A 356 -25.09 59.38 8.93
C VAL A 356 -26.19 59.99 9.82
N ALA A 357 -25.93 61.22 10.28
CA ALA A 357 -26.87 62.04 11.03
C ALA A 357 -28.05 62.48 10.16
#